data_AF-A0A1C5UMU1-F1
#
_entry.id   AF-A0A1C5UMU1-F1
#
_cell.length_a   1.000
_cell.length_b   1.000
_cell.length_c   1.000
_cell.angle_alpha   90.00
_cell.angle_beta   90.00
_cell.angle_gamma   90.00
#
_symmetry.space_group_name_H-M   'P 1'
#
loop_
_entity.id
_entity.type
_entity.pdbx_description
1 polymer ?
#
loop_
_entity_poly.entity_id
_entity_poly.type
_entity_poly.pdbx_seq_one_letter_code
_entity_poly.pdbx_strand_id
1 'polypeptide(L)'
;MTGAAIPKGCDCCVRQEDTDYGEETVRIFRPTGQWQNYCYQGENFKNGTVLLKKGDKIGFIEAGILASMGVIKVKVYRRVRAAVLTIGDEVMAPGKRLR
;
A
#
# COMPACT_ATOMS: atom_id res chain seq x y z
N MET A 1 9.54 -19.37 7.36
CA MET A 1 9.59 -18.58 6.11
C MET A 1 9.21 -17.14 6.44
N THR A 2 9.80 -16.15 5.77
CA THR A 2 9.48 -14.73 5.95
C THR A 2 7.98 -14.47 5.76
N GLY A 3 7.39 -13.69 6.67
CA GLY A 3 5.96 -13.35 6.66
C GLY A 3 5.03 -14.37 7.32
N ALA A 4 5.54 -15.53 7.77
CA ALA A 4 4.77 -16.47 8.56
C ALA A 4 4.46 -15.92 9.97
N ALA A 5 3.34 -16.36 10.56
CA ALA A 5 2.99 -16.01 11.93
C ALA A 5 4.00 -16.60 12.92
N ILE A 6 4.39 -15.80 13.91
CA ILE A 6 5.31 -16.23 14.96
C ILE A 6 4.56 -17.13 15.97
N PRO A 7 5.11 -18.31 16.33
CA PRO A 7 4.51 -19.17 17.35
C PRO A 7 4.42 -18.49 18.71
N LYS A 8 3.41 -18.88 19.50
CA LYS A 8 3.19 -18.32 20.84
C LYS A 8 4.42 -18.61 21.73
N GLY A 9 4.96 -17.55 22.34
CA GLY A 9 6.09 -17.64 23.27
C GLY A 9 7.46 -17.45 22.62
N CYS A 10 7.53 -17.40 21.29
CA CYS A 10 8.76 -17.04 20.58
C CYS A 10 8.90 -15.51 20.52
N ASP A 11 10.13 -15.03 20.71
CA ASP A 11 10.44 -13.60 20.74
C ASP A 11 11.46 -13.18 19.67
N CYS A 12 11.96 -14.08 18.83
CA CYS A 12 12.85 -13.74 17.73
C CYS A 12 12.81 -14.79 16.61
N CYS A 13 13.37 -14.44 15.45
CA CYS A 13 13.57 -15.36 14.32
C CYS A 13 15.06 -15.44 13.97
N VAL A 14 15.66 -16.61 14.13
CA VAL A 14 17.03 -16.89 13.66
C VAL A 14 16.98 -17.15 12.15
N ARG A 15 17.88 -16.52 11.39
CA ARG A 15 17.96 -16.74 9.94
C ARG A 15 18.66 -18.07 9.68
N GLN A 16 18.24 -18.79 8.64
CA GLN A 16 18.75 -20.13 8.36
C GLN A 16 20.26 -20.13 8.07
N GLU A 17 20.77 -19.04 7.48
CA GLU A 17 22.19 -18.86 7.14
C GLU A 17 23.09 -18.72 8.38
N ASP A 18 22.51 -18.47 9.56
CA ASP A 18 23.21 -18.39 10.84
C ASP A 18 23.15 -19.75 11.62
N THR A 19 22.77 -20.84 10.94
CA THR A 19 22.61 -22.21 11.49
C THR A 19 23.34 -23.27 10.67
N ASP A 20 23.23 -24.54 11.08
CA ASP A 20 23.69 -25.71 10.32
C ASP A 20 22.66 -26.29 9.35
N TYR A 21 21.52 -25.62 9.12
CA TYR A 21 20.42 -26.08 8.28
C TYR A 21 19.75 -27.39 8.76
N GLY A 22 19.88 -27.75 10.03
CA GLY A 22 19.20 -28.92 10.61
C GLY A 22 17.66 -28.82 10.62
N GLU A 23 16.97 -29.96 10.58
CA GLU A 23 15.49 -30.04 10.54
C GLU A 23 14.87 -30.38 11.90
N GLU A 24 15.20 -31.55 12.47
CA GLU A 24 14.69 -31.97 13.80
C GLU A 24 15.40 -31.26 14.95
N THR A 25 16.69 -31.03 14.80
CA THR A 25 17.53 -30.30 15.75
C THR A 25 18.46 -29.40 14.94
N VAL A 26 18.57 -28.14 15.37
CA VAL A 26 19.35 -27.12 14.68
C VAL A 26 20.41 -26.55 15.61
N ARG A 27 21.63 -26.36 15.11
CA ARG A 27 22.69 -25.64 15.82
C ARG A 27 22.70 -24.18 15.41
N ILE A 28 22.78 -23.29 16.39
CA ILE A 28 22.75 -21.84 16.19
C ILE A 28 24.16 -21.29 16.45
N PHE A 29 24.77 -20.67 15.44
CA PHE A 29 26.15 -20.20 15.52
C PHE A 29 26.28 -18.73 15.89
N ARG A 30 25.18 -17.96 15.80
CA ARG A 30 25.14 -16.55 16.18
C ARG A 30 23.97 -16.28 17.12
N PRO A 31 24.18 -15.54 18.22
CA PRO A 31 23.08 -15.12 19.08
C PRO A 31 22.15 -14.20 18.29
N THR A 32 20.84 -14.33 18.53
CA THR A 32 19.80 -13.45 17.98
C THR A 32 19.18 -12.69 19.13
N GLY A 33 19.11 -11.37 19.00
CA GLY A 33 18.55 -10.50 20.02
C GLY A 33 17.04 -10.66 20.14
N GLN A 34 16.50 -10.25 21.29
CA GLN A 34 15.06 -10.21 21.48
C GLN A 34 14.39 -9.33 20.41
N TRP A 35 13.31 -9.83 19.82
CA TRP A 35 12.52 -9.22 18.76
C TRP A 35 13.27 -8.93 17.46
N GLN A 36 14.44 -9.54 17.27
CA GLN A 36 15.16 -9.46 16.02
C GLN A 36 14.46 -10.32 14.95
N ASN A 37 14.39 -9.79 13.72
CA ASN A 37 13.68 -10.37 12.59
C ASN A 37 12.19 -10.65 12.91
N TYR A 38 11.61 -9.85 13.78
CA TYR A 38 10.22 -9.95 14.24
C TYR A 38 9.41 -8.79 13.64
N CYS A 39 8.34 -9.11 12.90
CA CYS A 39 7.40 -8.10 12.40
C CYS A 39 6.25 -7.95 13.40
N TYR A 40 6.14 -6.79 14.04
CA TYR A 40 5.08 -6.57 15.02
C TYR A 40 3.73 -6.31 14.35
N GLN A 41 2.66 -6.76 15.00
CA GLN A 41 1.32 -6.42 14.57
C GLN A 41 1.14 -4.90 14.57
N GLY A 42 0.82 -4.35 13.40
CA GLY A 42 0.60 -2.92 13.23
C GLY A 42 1.86 -2.07 13.27
N GLU A 43 3.05 -2.65 13.02
CA GLU A 43 4.31 -1.89 12.96
C GLU A 43 4.31 -0.80 11.88
N ASN A 44 3.67 -1.08 10.73
CA ASN A 44 3.49 -0.10 9.67
C ASN A 44 2.41 0.91 10.04
N PHE A 45 1.22 0.40 10.40
CA PHE A 45 0.06 1.22 10.77
C PHE A 45 -0.72 0.55 11.90
N LYS A 46 -1.09 1.36 12.90
CA LYS A 46 -1.95 0.91 13.98
C LYS A 46 -3.41 0.99 13.54
N ASN A 47 -4.27 0.23 14.22
CA ASN A 47 -5.70 0.36 14.02
C ASN A 47 -6.14 1.81 14.32
N GLY A 48 -6.98 2.37 13.45
CA GLY A 48 -7.45 3.75 13.53
C GLY A 48 -6.53 4.80 12.89
N THR A 49 -5.35 4.43 12.39
CA THR A 49 -4.51 5.37 11.64
C THR A 49 -5.22 5.83 10.35
N VAL A 50 -5.34 7.14 10.17
CA VAL A 50 -5.90 7.72 8.94
C VAL A 50 -4.83 7.70 7.85
N LEU A 51 -5.00 6.80 6.87
CA LEU A 51 -4.07 6.66 5.74
C LEU A 51 -4.39 7.59 4.57
N LEU A 52 -5.68 7.89 4.36
CA LEU A 52 -6.18 8.78 3.32
C LEU A 52 -7.21 9.73 3.93
N LYS A 53 -7.12 11.00 3.57
CA LYS A 53 -8.03 12.05 4.00
C LYS A 53 -9.10 12.31 2.95
N LYS A 54 -10.22 12.88 3.40
CA LYS A 54 -11.28 13.35 2.51
C LYS A 54 -10.70 14.43 1.58
N GLY A 55 -10.85 14.23 0.28
CA GLY A 55 -10.33 15.15 -0.75
C GLY A 55 -9.05 14.64 -1.43
N ASP A 56 -8.42 13.61 -0.88
CA ASP A 56 -7.26 12.99 -1.54
C ASP A 56 -7.68 12.43 -2.91
N LYS A 57 -6.85 12.73 -3.91
CA LYS A 57 -7.05 12.21 -5.26
C LYS A 57 -6.55 10.77 -5.29
N ILE A 58 -7.41 9.85 -5.70
CA ILE A 58 -7.04 8.44 -5.83
C ILE A 58 -6.16 8.28 -7.08
N GLY A 59 -4.86 8.14 -6.88
CA GLY A 59 -3.87 7.70 -7.85
C GLY A 59 -3.43 6.25 -7.61
N PHE A 60 -2.25 5.88 -8.09
CA PHE A 60 -1.73 4.51 -7.96
C PHE A 60 -1.33 4.16 -6.51
N ILE A 61 -0.82 5.13 -5.76
CA ILE A 61 -0.39 4.94 -4.36
C ILE A 61 -1.62 4.71 -3.48
N GLU A 62 -2.60 5.60 -3.58
CA GLU A 62 -3.83 5.55 -2.79
C GLU A 62 -4.63 4.29 -3.11
N ALA A 63 -4.67 3.87 -4.38
CA ALA A 63 -5.26 2.60 -4.77
C ALA A 63 -4.54 1.40 -4.13
N GLY A 64 -3.20 1.43 -4.09
CA GLY A 64 -2.40 0.39 -3.42
C GLY A 64 -2.64 0.33 -1.91
N ILE A 65 -2.77 1.49 -1.25
CA ILE A 65 -3.13 1.59 0.16
C ILE A 65 -4.52 1.01 0.42
N LEU A 66 -5.51 1.37 -0.40
CA LEU A 66 -6.87 0.84 -0.26
C LEU A 66 -6.88 -0.69 -0.45
N ALA A 67 -6.18 -1.19 -1.46
CA ALA A 67 -6.09 -2.61 -1.74
C ALA A 67 -5.39 -3.39 -0.62
N SER A 68 -4.28 -2.88 -0.06
CA SER A 68 -3.56 -3.53 1.04
C SER A 68 -4.37 -3.61 2.33
N MET A 69 -5.33 -2.70 2.51
CA MET A 69 -6.29 -2.71 3.62
C MET A 69 -7.56 -3.54 3.32
N GLY A 70 -7.64 -4.21 2.17
CA GLY A 70 -8.82 -5.00 1.76
C GLY A 70 -10.03 -4.16 1.34
N VAL A 71 -9.85 -2.87 1.04
CA VAL A 71 -10.93 -1.96 0.65
C VAL A 71 -11.15 -2.00 -0.87
N ILE A 72 -12.21 -2.68 -1.30
CA ILE A 72 -12.53 -2.87 -2.73
C ILE A 72 -13.45 -1.78 -3.32
N LYS A 73 -14.12 -1.00 -2.47
CA LYS A 73 -15.01 0.11 -2.85
C LYS A 73 -14.81 1.27 -1.89
N VAL A 74 -14.73 2.48 -2.43
CA VAL A 74 -14.53 3.70 -1.64
C VAL A 74 -15.48 4.79 -2.10
N LYS A 75 -15.93 5.63 -1.16
CA LYS A 75 -16.78 6.78 -1.45
C LYS A 75 -15.92 7.88 -2.08
N VAL A 76 -16.34 8.37 -3.24
CA VAL A 76 -15.67 9.45 -3.97
C VAL A 76 -16.65 10.57 -4.29
N TYR A 77 -16.13 11.76 -4.57
CA TYR A 77 -16.94 12.79 -5.20
C TYR A 77 -17.32 12.36 -6.61
N ARG A 78 -18.57 12.67 -7.00
CA ARG A 78 -18.97 12.54 -8.41
C ARG A 78 -18.05 13.40 -9.29
N ARG A 79 -17.84 12.96 -10.53
CA ARG A 79 -17.15 13.82 -11.52
C ARG A 79 -17.90 15.14 -11.69
N VAL A 80 -17.14 16.23 -11.76
CA VAL A 80 -17.69 17.55 -12.10
C VAL A 80 -18.26 17.47 -13.52
N ARG A 81 -19.45 18.03 -13.71
CA ARG A 81 -20.08 18.18 -15.02
C ARG A 81 -20.06 19.67 -15.34
N ALA A 82 -19.42 20.04 -16.43
CA ALA A 82 -19.31 21.40 -16.90
C ALA A 82 -19.71 21.47 -18.38
N ALA A 83 -20.38 22.56 -18.75
CA ALA A 83 -20.66 22.90 -20.14
C ALA A 83 -19.69 24.01 -20.58
N VAL A 84 -19.18 23.92 -21.80
CA VAL A 84 -18.32 24.93 -22.40
C VAL A 84 -19.02 25.46 -23.64
N LEU A 85 -19.19 26.77 -23.70
CA LEU A 85 -19.82 27.47 -24.82
C LEU A 85 -18.86 28.56 -25.30
N THR A 86 -18.62 28.59 -26.59
CA THR A 86 -17.86 29.65 -27.26
C THR A 86 -18.83 30.41 -28.16
N ILE A 87 -18.83 31.74 -28.06
CA ILE A 87 -19.71 32.64 -28.81
C ILE A 87 -18.82 33.64 -29.54
N GLY A 88 -19.14 33.92 -30.79
CA GLY A 88 -18.44 34.85 -31.67
C GLY A 88 -18.69 34.44 -33.12
N ASP A 89 -18.98 35.40 -33.99
CA ASP A 89 -19.19 35.17 -35.42
C ASP A 89 -17.88 34.83 -36.14
N GLU A 90 -16.74 35.21 -35.56
CA GLU A 90 -15.38 34.83 -35.95
C GLU A 90 -15.02 33.39 -35.55
N VAL A 91 -15.76 32.79 -34.62
CA VAL A 91 -15.46 31.46 -34.09
C VAL A 91 -15.83 30.40 -35.12
N MET A 92 -14.81 29.75 -35.66
CA MET A 92 -14.97 28.66 -36.62
C MET A 92 -14.53 27.31 -36.04
N ALA A 93 -15.23 26.26 -36.45
CA ALA A 93 -14.86 24.90 -36.08
C ALA A 93 -13.47 24.53 -36.64
N PRO A 94 -12.63 23.81 -35.87
CA PRO A 94 -11.36 23.30 -36.37
C PRO A 94 -11.52 22.51 -37.67
N GLY A 95 -10.56 22.68 -38.60
CA GLY A 95 -10.57 21.99 -39.91
C GLY A 95 -11.34 22.70 -41.02
N LYS A 96 -12.06 23.80 -40.73
CA LYS A 96 -12.60 24.66 -41.78
C LYS A 96 -11.50 25.56 -42.35
N ARG A 97 -11.51 25.77 -43.68
CA ARG A 97 -10.64 26.75 -44.33
C ARG A 97 -11.01 28.14 -43.84
N LEU A 98 -10.02 28.88 -43.36
CA LEU A 98 -10.18 30.27 -42.93
C LEU A 98 -10.63 31.11 -44.14
N ARG A 99 -11.64 31.95 -43.92
CA ARG A 99 -12.13 32.93 -44.89
C ARG A 99 -11.32 34.21 -44.80
#